data_AF-A0A0C9WL04-F1
#
_entry.id   AF-A0A0C9WL04-F1
#
_cell.length_a   1.000
_cell.length_b   1.000
_cell.length_c   1.000
_cell.angle_alpha   90.00
_cell.angle_beta   90.00
_cell.angle_gamma   90.00
#
_symmetry.space_group_name_H-M   'P 1'
#
loop_
_entity.id
_entity.type
_entity.pdbx_description
1 polymer ?
#
loop_
_entity_poly.entity_id
_entity_poly.type
_entity_poly.pdbx_seq_one_letter_code
_entity_poly.pdbx_strand_id
1 'polypeptide(L)'
;MDAADGVLSAIQKLRKIVKAVRSSPQRCQTWAREIQVVQGSGRALDYRNMIDSFVLRNKDLRDFELSAAEWDSIKLVTSWLKSFRSATTEMSTTKVPMLSMVHAVFRGLQDDLKEILCNLPNSVSPNVKWGLTDAHWKLSDYYYKYDESPFYTWAARM
;
A
#
# COMPACT_ATOMS: atom_id res chain seq x y z
N MET A 1 -18.03 -13.88 -6.21
CA MET A 1 -16.56 -13.84 -6.17
C MET A 1 -16.20 -12.71 -5.24
N ASP A 2 -15.70 -13.03 -4.05
CA ASP A 2 -15.49 -12.06 -2.97
C ASP A 2 -14.40 -11.04 -3.34
N ALA A 3 -14.60 -9.76 -3.04
CA ALA A 3 -13.63 -8.71 -3.41
C ALA A 3 -12.25 -8.88 -2.72
N ALA A 4 -12.15 -9.63 -1.61
CA ALA A 4 -10.88 -10.00 -0.98
C ALA A 4 -10.12 -11.04 -1.81
N ASP A 5 -10.83 -11.99 -2.42
CA ASP A 5 -10.24 -12.89 -3.41
C ASP A 5 -9.77 -12.11 -4.63
N GLY A 6 -10.51 -11.06 -5.01
CA GLY A 6 -10.12 -10.12 -6.06
C GLY A 6 -8.80 -9.39 -5.76
N VAL A 7 -8.66 -8.80 -4.57
CA VAL A 7 -7.43 -8.11 -4.14
C VAL A 7 -6.26 -9.07 -4.05
N LEU A 8 -6.46 -10.24 -3.42
CA LEU A 8 -5.40 -11.23 -3.25
C LEU A 8 -4.95 -11.80 -4.59
N SER A 9 -5.90 -12.13 -5.48
CA SER A 9 -5.65 -12.54 -6.87
C SER A 9 -4.84 -11.48 -7.61
N ALA A 10 -5.26 -10.22 -7.54
CA ALA A 10 -4.57 -9.11 -8.20
C ALA A 10 -3.12 -8.95 -7.72
N ILE A 11 -2.89 -9.04 -6.40
CA ILE A 11 -1.54 -9.00 -5.81
C ILE A 11 -0.70 -10.21 -6.26
N GLN A 12 -1.28 -11.40 -6.32
CA GLN A 12 -0.59 -12.60 -6.78
C GLN A 12 -0.19 -12.50 -8.25
N LYS A 13 -1.09 -12.04 -9.13
CA LYS A 13 -0.82 -11.78 -10.55
C LYS A 13 0.31 -10.76 -10.72
N LEU A 14 0.24 -9.61 -10.03
CA LEU A 14 1.32 -8.61 -10.01
C LEU A 14 2.66 -9.22 -9.58
N ARG A 15 2.66 -10.04 -8.52
CA ARG A 15 3.88 -10.70 -8.04
C ARG A 15 4.47 -11.63 -9.09
N LYS A 16 3.63 -12.37 -9.83
CA LYS A 16 4.07 -13.25 -10.92
C LYS A 16 4.69 -12.44 -12.08
N ILE A 17 4.04 -11.35 -12.48
CA ILE A 17 4.57 -10.43 -13.51
C ILE A 17 5.94 -9.88 -13.09
N VAL A 18 6.05 -9.33 -11.87
CA VAL A 18 7.32 -8.80 -11.34
C VAL A 18 8.41 -9.88 -11.30
N LYS A 19 8.05 -11.10 -10.91
CA LYS A 19 8.99 -12.23 -10.87
C LYS A 19 9.48 -12.61 -12.28
N ALA A 20 8.59 -12.57 -13.28
CA ALA A 20 8.91 -12.84 -14.67
C ALA A 20 9.75 -11.73 -15.32
N VAL A 21 9.53 -10.46 -14.95
CA VAL A 21 10.39 -9.34 -15.36
C VAL A 21 11.81 -9.54 -14.82
N ARG A 22 11.94 -9.99 -13.56
CA ARG A 22 13.23 -10.18 -12.89
C ARG A 22 13.92 -11.50 -13.22
N SER A 23 13.24 -12.45 -13.85
CA SER A 23 13.80 -13.80 -14.08
C SER A 23 14.85 -13.86 -15.19
N SER A 24 14.97 -12.83 -16.04
CA SER A 24 16.01 -12.73 -17.06
C SER A 24 16.58 -11.31 -17.17
N PRO A 25 17.90 -11.14 -17.31
CA PRO A 25 18.53 -9.84 -17.58
C PRO A 25 17.95 -9.12 -18.80
N GLN A 26 17.57 -9.87 -19.84
CA GLN A 26 16.98 -9.30 -21.06
C GLN A 26 15.61 -8.71 -20.77
N ARG A 27 14.75 -9.42 -20.02
CA ARG A 27 13.42 -8.93 -19.63
C ARG A 27 13.52 -7.71 -18.73
N CYS A 28 14.47 -7.70 -17.80
CA CYS A 28 14.75 -6.56 -16.94
C CYS A 28 15.18 -5.32 -17.75
N GLN A 29 16.05 -5.49 -18.75
CA GLN A 29 16.48 -4.39 -19.62
C GLN A 29 15.37 -3.88 -20.55
N THR A 30 14.54 -4.78 -21.08
CA THR A 30 13.37 -4.40 -21.89
C THR A 30 12.39 -3.60 -21.06
N TRP A 31 12.09 -4.06 -19.84
CA TRP A 31 11.25 -3.35 -18.88
C TRP A 31 11.83 -1.97 -18.51
N ALA A 32 13.14 -1.89 -18.24
CA ALA A 32 13.80 -0.62 -17.93
C ALA A 32 13.71 0.38 -19.09
N ARG A 33 13.84 -0.09 -20.35
CA ARG A 33 13.65 0.74 -21.55
C ARG A 33 12.21 1.24 -21.69
N GLU A 34 11.22 0.38 -21.46
CA GLU A 34 9.81 0.78 -21.51
C GLU A 34 9.47 1.83 -20.43
N ILE A 35 10.04 1.70 -19.23
CA ILE A 35 9.91 2.72 -18.17
C ILE A 35 10.58 4.05 -18.54
N GLN A 36 11.77 4.01 -19.14
CA GLN A 36 12.50 5.23 -19.51
C GLN A 36 11.79 6.06 -20.59
N VAL A 37 11.04 5.42 -21.49
CA VAL A 37 10.29 6.10 -22.56
C VAL A 37 9.12 6.92 -22.00
N VAL A 38 8.62 6.61 -20.80
CA VAL A 38 7.41 7.23 -20.21
C VAL A 38 7.78 8.15 -19.03
N GLN A 39 8.83 8.96 -19.16
CA GLN A 39 9.31 9.89 -18.11
C GLN A 39 8.17 10.58 -17.33
N GLY A 40 8.12 10.34 -16.00
CA GLY A 40 7.56 11.33 -15.07
C GLY A 40 6.60 10.90 -13.95
N SER A 41 6.77 9.76 -13.27
CA SER A 41 6.50 9.62 -11.81
C SER A 41 6.57 8.16 -11.36
N GLY A 42 7.43 7.87 -10.38
CA GLY A 42 7.73 6.52 -9.92
C GLY A 42 6.72 5.93 -8.94
N ARG A 43 5.47 5.63 -9.36
CA ARG A 43 4.55 4.82 -8.54
C ARG A 43 3.89 3.71 -9.36
N ALA A 44 3.69 2.54 -8.75
CA ALA A 44 3.08 1.34 -9.34
C ALA A 44 1.78 1.60 -10.15
N LEU A 45 0.98 2.60 -9.76
CA LEU A 45 -0.26 2.99 -10.46
C LEU A 45 0.00 3.75 -11.76
N ASP A 46 1.12 4.46 -11.87
CA ASP A 46 1.56 5.16 -13.09
C ASP A 46 2.11 4.17 -14.14
N TYR A 47 2.34 2.92 -13.72
CA TYR A 47 2.81 1.83 -14.58
C TYR A 47 1.70 0.95 -15.14
N ARG A 48 0.41 1.22 -14.88
CA ARG A 48 -0.70 0.40 -15.40
C ARG A 48 -0.58 0.15 -16.90
N ASN A 49 -0.47 1.22 -17.68
CA ASN A 49 -0.33 1.13 -19.14
C ASN A 49 0.94 0.38 -19.57
N MET A 50 2.02 0.47 -18.79
CA MET A 50 3.27 -0.25 -19.07
C MET A 50 3.16 -1.73 -18.75
N ILE A 51 2.54 -2.07 -17.63
CA ILE A 51 2.28 -3.45 -17.23
C ILE A 51 1.36 -4.11 -18.26
N ASP A 52 0.28 -3.43 -18.65
CA ASP A 52 -0.67 -3.92 -19.65
C ASP A 52 0.04 -4.10 -21.01
N SER A 53 0.83 -3.11 -21.47
CA SER A 53 1.63 -3.21 -22.70
C SER A 53 2.65 -4.37 -22.65
N PHE A 54 3.36 -4.52 -21.53
CA PHE A 54 4.36 -5.56 -21.34
C PHE A 54 3.72 -6.96 -21.33
N VAL A 55 2.58 -7.12 -20.64
CA VAL A 55 1.81 -8.37 -20.62
C VAL A 55 1.27 -8.71 -22.01
N LEU A 56 0.78 -7.73 -22.78
CA LEU A 56 0.30 -7.95 -24.15
C LEU A 56 1.39 -8.46 -25.10
N ARG A 57 2.62 -7.94 -24.93
CA ARG A 57 3.81 -8.31 -25.72
C ARG A 57 4.39 -9.68 -25.35
N ASN A 58 4.27 -10.08 -24.08
CA ASN A 58 4.78 -11.36 -23.58
C ASN A 58 3.63 -12.37 -23.47
N LYS A 59 3.47 -13.21 -24.50
CA LYS A 59 2.36 -14.18 -24.58
C LYS A 59 2.26 -15.10 -23.36
N ASP A 60 3.38 -15.42 -22.70
CA ASP A 60 3.45 -16.22 -21.48
C ASP A 60 2.88 -15.53 -20.23
N LEU A 61 2.59 -14.22 -20.30
CA LEU A 61 2.06 -13.44 -19.18
C LEU A 61 0.58 -13.09 -19.31
N ARG A 62 -0.07 -13.43 -20.43
CA ARG A 62 -1.48 -13.09 -20.69
C ARG A 62 -2.43 -13.68 -19.65
N ASP A 63 -2.11 -14.86 -19.12
CA ASP A 63 -2.90 -15.50 -18.06
C ASP A 63 -2.89 -14.69 -16.74
N PHE A 64 -1.96 -13.75 -16.60
CA PHE A 64 -1.85 -12.87 -15.44
C PHE A 64 -2.34 -11.44 -15.70
N GLU A 65 -3.05 -11.21 -16.81
CA GLU A 65 -3.65 -9.92 -17.11
C GLU A 65 -4.59 -9.49 -15.98
N LEU A 66 -4.49 -8.21 -15.62
CA LEU A 66 -5.25 -7.58 -14.55
C LEU A 66 -6.47 -6.90 -15.17
N SER A 67 -7.65 -7.31 -14.73
CA SER A 67 -8.90 -6.65 -15.12
C SER A 67 -9.00 -5.23 -14.54
N ALA A 68 -9.90 -4.42 -15.09
CA ALA A 68 -10.15 -3.08 -14.57
C ALA A 68 -10.55 -3.08 -13.07
N ALA A 69 -11.38 -4.05 -12.66
CA ALA A 69 -11.78 -4.20 -11.26
C ALA A 69 -10.61 -4.59 -10.33
N GLU A 70 -9.68 -5.42 -10.81
CA GLU A 70 -8.45 -5.76 -10.07
C GLU A 70 -7.55 -4.53 -9.93
N TRP A 71 -7.43 -3.71 -10.98
CA TRP A 71 -6.71 -2.43 -10.92
C TRP A 71 -7.33 -1.44 -9.93
N ASP A 72 -8.65 -1.33 -9.90
CA ASP A 72 -9.36 -0.46 -8.95
C ASP A 72 -9.17 -0.96 -7.51
N SER A 73 -9.18 -2.27 -7.32
CA SER A 73 -8.89 -2.90 -6.03
C SER A 73 -7.45 -2.62 -5.57
N ILE A 74 -6.46 -2.74 -6.46
CA ILE A 74 -5.06 -2.37 -6.17
C ILE A 74 -4.95 -0.87 -5.84
N LYS A 75 -5.66 0.00 -6.57
CA LYS A 75 -5.65 1.44 -6.34
C LYS A 75 -6.19 1.80 -4.96
N LEU A 76 -7.30 1.17 -4.57
CA LEU A 76 -7.91 1.31 -3.24
C LEU A 76 -6.96 0.87 -2.13
N VAL A 77 -6.32 -0.29 -2.27
CA VAL A 77 -5.34 -0.77 -1.28
C VAL A 77 -4.10 0.12 -1.24
N THR A 78 -3.63 0.58 -2.40
CA THR A 78 -2.44 1.43 -2.47
C THR A 78 -2.70 2.81 -1.89
N SER A 79 -3.92 3.35 -1.97
CA SER A 79 -4.22 4.67 -1.41
C SER A 79 -4.06 4.70 0.10
N TRP A 80 -4.51 3.69 0.84
CA TRP A 80 -4.31 3.66 2.29
C TRP A 80 -2.88 3.30 2.69
N LEU A 81 -2.19 2.46 1.91
CA LEU A 81 -0.80 2.09 2.25
C LEU A 81 0.15 3.29 2.11
N LYS A 82 -0.24 4.32 1.35
CA LYS A 82 0.52 5.58 1.27
C LYS A 82 0.60 6.28 2.62
N SER A 83 -0.46 6.32 3.41
CA SER A 83 -0.45 6.92 4.75
C SER A 83 0.57 6.24 5.66
N PHE A 84 0.53 4.91 5.72
CA PHE A 84 1.50 4.10 6.47
C PHE A 84 2.93 4.31 5.97
N ARG A 85 3.14 4.38 4.66
CA ARG A 85 4.46 4.64 4.08
C ARG A 85 4.96 6.03 4.46
N SER A 86 4.10 7.05 4.40
CA SER A 86 4.45 8.43 4.74
C SER A 86 4.88 8.53 6.20
N ALA A 87 4.04 8.01 7.11
CA ALA A 87 4.33 7.91 8.54
C ALA A 87 5.65 7.18 8.81
N THR A 88 5.87 6.02 8.20
CA THR A 88 7.10 5.25 8.39
C THR A 88 8.32 6.01 7.88
N THR A 89 8.21 6.69 6.73
CA THR A 89 9.32 7.47 6.15
C THR A 89 9.69 8.62 7.07
N GLU A 90 8.69 9.37 7.55
CA GLU A 90 8.86 10.47 8.48
C GLU A 90 9.55 10.02 9.78
N MET A 91 9.03 8.97 10.42
CA MET A 91 9.61 8.41 11.64
C MET A 91 11.01 7.81 11.45
N SER A 92 11.31 7.26 10.26
CA SER A 92 12.64 6.70 9.97
C SER A 92 13.69 7.76 9.63
N THR A 93 13.27 8.97 9.25
CA THR A 93 14.18 10.07 8.88
C THR A 93 14.71 10.80 10.12
N THR A 94 13.93 10.81 11.20
CA THR A 94 14.34 11.40 12.48
C THR A 94 15.35 10.50 13.20
N LYS A 95 16.59 10.99 13.37
CA LYS A 95 17.65 10.28 14.13
C LYS A 95 17.33 10.10 15.62
N VAL A 96 16.33 10.82 16.13
CA VAL A 96 15.83 10.72 17.50
C VAL A 96 14.31 10.67 17.41
N PRO A 97 13.64 9.62 17.90
CA PRO A 97 12.18 9.61 17.95
C PRO A 97 11.73 10.72 18.90
N MET A 98 11.13 11.78 18.35
CA MET A 98 10.49 12.80 19.17
C MET A 98 9.17 12.24 19.68
N LEU A 99 9.09 12.08 20.99
CA LEU A 99 8.00 11.39 21.70
C LEU A 99 6.60 11.91 21.34
N SER A 100 6.48 13.24 21.20
CA SER A 100 5.25 13.93 20.76
C SER A 100 4.86 13.63 19.31
N MET A 101 5.85 13.42 18.44
CA MET A 101 5.65 13.09 17.03
C MET A 101 5.08 11.68 16.86
N VAL A 102 5.51 10.72 17.68
CA VAL A 102 5.00 9.34 17.64
C VAL A 102 3.49 9.30 17.94
N HIS A 103 3.05 10.06 18.96
CA HIS A 103 1.62 10.17 19.30
C HIS A 103 0.81 10.80 18.17
N ALA A 104 1.28 11.91 17.60
CA ALA A 104 0.62 12.58 16.49
C ALA A 104 0.50 11.66 15.26
N VAL A 105 1.56 10.93 14.92
CA VAL A 105 1.58 10.00 13.79
C VAL A 105 0.60 8.84 13.99
N PHE A 106 0.57 8.22 15.17
CA PHE A 106 -0.39 7.13 15.42
C PHE A 106 -1.84 7.60 15.40
N ARG A 107 -2.12 8.78 15.98
CA ARG A 107 -3.45 9.38 15.91
C ARG A 107 -3.86 9.69 14.47
N GLY A 108 -2.97 10.29 13.69
CA GLY A 108 -3.19 10.53 12.26
C GLY A 108 -3.51 9.25 11.50
N LEU A 109 -2.73 8.17 11.70
CA LEU A 109 -3.01 6.88 11.06
C LEU A 109 -4.35 6.27 11.51
N GLN A 110 -4.74 6.42 12.78
CA GLN A 110 -6.05 5.95 13.25
C GLN A 110 -7.20 6.71 12.60
N ASP A 111 -7.08 8.03 12.47
CA ASP A 111 -8.11 8.86 11.87
C ASP A 111 -8.20 8.62 10.35
N ASP A 112 -7.07 8.44 9.66
CA ASP A 112 -7.01 7.97 8.27
C ASP A 112 -7.76 6.62 8.11
N LEU A 113 -7.48 5.65 8.98
CA LEU A 113 -8.16 4.34 8.94
C LEU A 113 -9.67 4.45 9.16
N LYS A 114 -10.12 5.34 10.05
CA LYS A 114 -11.57 5.58 10.25
C LYS A 114 -12.20 6.18 9.01
N GLU A 115 -11.56 7.18 8.40
CA GLU A 115 -12.05 7.79 7.16
C GLU A 115 -12.16 6.75 6.04
N ILE A 116 -11.14 5.90 5.91
CA ILE A 116 -11.14 4.78 4.96
C ILE A 116 -12.30 3.82 5.26
N LEU A 117 -12.49 3.43 6.52
CA LEU A 117 -13.56 2.51 6.93
C LEU A 117 -14.96 3.08 6.61
N CYS A 118 -15.15 4.39 6.79
CA CYS A 118 -16.40 5.09 6.47
C CYS A 118 -16.65 5.18 4.95
N ASN A 119 -15.60 5.33 4.15
CA ASN A 119 -15.70 5.51 2.70
C ASN A 119 -15.60 4.18 1.91
N LEU A 120 -15.53 3.04 2.59
CA LEU A 120 -15.43 1.72 1.96
C LEU A 120 -16.73 1.38 1.20
N PRO A 121 -16.63 1.02 -0.10
CA PRO A 121 -17.79 0.51 -0.83
C PRO A 121 -18.38 -0.73 -0.16
N ASN A 122 -19.71 -0.86 -0.20
CA ASN A 122 -20.40 -2.04 0.32
C ASN A 122 -20.04 -3.34 -0.42
N SER A 123 -19.48 -3.23 -1.62
CA SER A 123 -18.96 -4.35 -2.40
C SER A 123 -17.61 -4.89 -1.90
N VAL A 124 -16.94 -4.20 -0.98
CA VAL A 124 -15.66 -4.64 -0.43
C VAL A 124 -15.87 -5.77 0.57
N SER A 125 -15.08 -6.82 0.42
CA SER A 125 -15.17 -8.04 1.21
C SER A 125 -14.95 -7.78 2.71
N PRO A 126 -15.65 -8.52 3.57
CA PRO A 126 -15.52 -8.39 5.02
C PRO A 126 -14.07 -8.59 5.51
N ASN A 127 -13.26 -9.42 4.86
CA ASN A 127 -11.87 -9.65 5.26
C ASN A 127 -11.02 -8.37 5.21
N VAL A 128 -11.29 -7.50 4.24
CA VAL A 128 -10.59 -6.21 4.12
C VAL A 128 -11.03 -5.26 5.23
N LYS A 129 -12.32 -5.24 5.55
CA LYS A 129 -12.86 -4.45 6.68
C LYS A 129 -12.27 -4.94 8.00
N TRP A 130 -12.16 -6.25 8.20
CA TRP A 130 -11.52 -6.83 9.38
C TRP A 130 -10.04 -6.47 9.44
N GLY A 131 -9.28 -6.60 8.34
CA GLY A 131 -7.86 -6.22 8.32
C GLY A 131 -7.61 -4.75 8.67
N LEU A 132 -8.46 -3.83 8.19
CA LEU A 132 -8.38 -2.41 8.55
C LEU A 132 -8.78 -2.14 10.01
N THR A 133 -9.80 -2.86 10.48
CA THR A 133 -10.25 -2.77 11.88
C THR A 133 -9.17 -3.28 12.82
N ASP A 134 -8.54 -4.42 12.52
CA ASP A 134 -7.41 -4.98 13.25
C ASP A 134 -6.20 -4.04 13.22
N ALA A 135 -5.93 -3.39 12.08
CA ALA A 135 -4.88 -2.37 12.00
C ALA A 135 -5.17 -1.17 12.91
N HIS A 136 -6.42 -0.71 12.96
CA HIS A 136 -6.85 0.37 13.85
C HIS A 136 -6.68 -0.04 15.33
N TRP A 137 -7.12 -1.24 15.70
CA TRP A 137 -6.92 -1.79 17.06
C TRP A 137 -5.44 -1.90 17.39
N LYS A 138 -4.62 -2.40 16.46
CA LYS A 138 -3.18 -2.53 16.66
C LYS A 138 -2.49 -1.18 16.92
N LEU A 139 -2.88 -0.14 16.18
CA LEU A 139 -2.40 1.23 16.44
C LEU A 139 -2.87 1.74 17.79
N SER A 140 -4.08 1.39 18.23
CA SER A 140 -4.60 1.73 19.56
C SER A 140 -3.81 1.05 20.68
N ASP A 141 -3.45 -0.23 20.51
CA ASP A 141 -2.59 -0.94 21.45
C ASP A 141 -1.22 -0.27 21.56
N TYR A 142 -0.62 0.12 20.43
CA TYR A 142 0.65 0.84 20.44
C TYR A 142 0.51 2.18 21.16
N TYR A 143 -0.54 2.94 20.85
CA TYR A 143 -0.83 4.20 21.53
C TYR A 143 -0.92 4.02 23.05
N TYR A 144 -1.66 3.02 23.54
CA TYR A 144 -1.83 2.76 24.97
C TYR A 144 -0.54 2.29 25.65
N LYS A 145 0.26 1.44 24.99
CA LYS A 145 1.56 1.00 25.52
C LYS A 145 2.56 2.14 25.70
N TYR A 146 2.44 3.20 24.90
CA TYR A 146 3.23 4.41 25.09
C TYR A 146 2.63 5.31 26.18
N ASP A 147 1.31 5.33 26.36
CA ASP A 147 0.63 6.11 27.40
C ASP A 147 0.78 5.55 28.84
N GLU A 148 1.19 4.29 29.01
CA GLU A 148 1.55 3.70 30.32
C GLU A 148 2.70 4.44 31.03
N SER A 149 3.40 5.32 30.32
CA SER A 149 4.45 6.18 30.86
C SER A 149 4.08 7.67 30.74
N PRO A 150 4.17 8.46 31.82
CA PRO A 150 3.78 9.88 31.81
C PRO A 150 4.71 10.75 30.94
N PHE A 151 5.86 10.24 30.51
CA PHE A 151 6.80 10.98 29.67
C PHE A 151 6.18 11.39 28.32
N TYR A 152 5.27 10.60 27.77
CA TYR A 152 4.69 10.79 26.44
C TYR A 152 3.65 11.92 26.40
N THR A 153 2.79 11.99 27.41
CA THR A 153 1.81 13.08 27.56
C THR A 153 2.45 14.40 27.97
N TRP A 154 3.56 14.37 28.70
CA TRP A 154 4.31 15.58 29.07
C TRP A 154 5.07 16.20 27.87
N ALA A 155 5.70 15.38 27.04
CA ALA A 155 6.41 15.87 25.84
C ALA A 155 5.47 16.46 24.77
N ALA A 156 4.19 16.09 24.76
CA ALA A 156 3.20 16.64 23.83
C ALA A 156 2.54 17.95 24.31
N ARG A 157 2.81 18.37 25.56
CA ARG A 157 2.27 19.60 26.17
C ARG A 157 3.29 20.75 26.29
N MET A 158 4.55 20.50 25.93
CA MET A 158 5.58 21.53 25.73
C MET A 158 5.58 22.01 24.29
#